data_AF-A0A2K1E9X3-F1
#
_entry.id   AF-A0A2K1E9X3-F1
#
_cell.length_a   1.000
_cell.length_b   1.000
_cell.length_c   1.000
_cell.angle_alpha   90.00
_cell.angle_beta   90.00
_cell.angle_gamma   90.00
#
_symmetry.space_group_name_H-M   'P 1'
#
loop_
_entity.id
_entity.type
_entity.pdbx_description
1 polymer ?
#
loop_
_entity_poly.entity_id
_entity_poly.type
_entity_poly.pdbx_seq_one_letter_code
_entity_poly.pdbx_strand_id
1 'polypeptide(L)'
;MDDEIEEMIVAVRADTQAFGADMRAMRSTFDATLLDGFDRAGTVLERGLLSAIRKGSVGFDDLQRVAARALDEIAAQALRLGLDEVFGGGGSGGGFAGLIGTAAGALFGLPGRATGGTVSPQRPYLVGERGPELFVPASAGRVEANAGTDTSRDVKVSIAIAAPRGTTAPVAMQRSARQVASAVRRALGS
;
A
#
# COMPACT_ATOMS: atom_id res chain seq x y z
N MET A 1 1.16 86.22 43.53
CA MET A 1 1.34 85.64 42.19
C MET A 1 2.22 84.40 42.27
N ASP A 2 3.35 84.44 42.99
CA ASP A 2 4.19 83.23 43.15
C ASP A 2 3.55 82.14 44.04
N ASP A 3 2.84 82.51 45.11
CA ASP A 3 2.21 81.54 46.03
C ASP A 3 1.12 80.67 45.38
N GLU A 4 0.31 81.23 44.46
CA GLU A 4 -0.75 80.49 43.74
C GLU A 4 -0.16 79.45 42.78
N ILE A 5 0.99 79.75 42.17
CA ILE A 5 1.66 78.82 41.26
C ILE A 5 2.23 77.65 42.05
N GLU A 6 2.80 77.91 43.23
CA GLU A 6 3.35 76.88 44.09
C GLU A 6 2.26 75.93 44.64
N GLU A 7 1.10 76.48 45.01
CA GLU A 7 -0.07 75.68 45.42
C GLU A 7 -0.59 74.79 44.27
N MET A 8 -0.69 75.32 43.05
CA MET A 8 -1.09 74.51 41.88
C MET A 8 -0.08 73.42 41.55
N ILE A 9 1.22 73.68 41.68
CA ILE A 9 2.26 72.66 41.44
C ILE A 9 2.16 71.53 42.47
N VAL A 10 1.90 71.85 43.74
CA VAL A 10 1.70 70.86 44.79
C VAL A 10 0.44 70.03 44.54
N ALA A 11 -0.67 70.66 44.13
CA ALA A 11 -1.91 69.97 43.78
C ALA A 11 -1.71 69.02 42.57
N VAL A 12 -1.09 69.51 41.49
CA VAL A 12 -0.79 68.68 40.30
C VAL A 12 0.13 67.51 40.65
N ARG A 13 1.09 67.72 41.55
CA ARG A 13 2.00 66.64 42.02
C ARG A 13 1.25 65.61 42.86
N ALA A 14 0.32 66.03 43.70
CA ALA A 14 -0.53 65.13 44.47
C ALA A 14 -1.45 64.31 43.54
N ASP A 15 -2.07 64.94 42.54
CA ASP A 15 -2.92 64.28 41.56
C ASP A 15 -2.15 63.29 40.69
N THR A 16 -0.93 63.62 40.27
CA THR A 16 -0.09 62.66 39.52
C THR A 16 0.37 61.48 40.36
N GLN A 17 0.61 61.68 41.66
CA GLN A 17 0.92 60.58 42.57
C GLN A 17 -0.28 59.68 42.83
N ALA A 18 -1.47 60.26 43.02
CA ALA A 18 -2.73 59.53 43.16
C ALA A 18 -3.06 58.73 41.89
N PHE A 19 -3.01 59.38 40.73
CA PHE A 19 -3.20 58.71 39.44
C PHE A 19 -2.20 57.57 39.22
N GLY A 20 -0.93 57.77 39.58
CA GLY A 20 0.08 56.73 39.51
C GLY A 20 -0.20 55.54 40.43
N ALA A 21 -0.83 55.77 41.59
CA ALA A 21 -1.28 54.71 42.50
C ALA A 21 -2.47 53.94 41.93
N ASP A 22 -3.45 54.64 41.38
CA ASP A 22 -4.63 54.04 40.76
C ASP A 22 -4.27 53.18 39.54
N MET A 23 -3.35 53.66 38.68
CA MET A 23 -2.86 52.88 37.54
C MET A 23 -2.15 51.59 37.98
N ARG A 24 -1.42 51.61 39.11
CA ARG A 24 -0.80 50.40 39.67
C ARG A 24 -1.83 49.42 40.21
N ALA A 25 -2.88 49.92 40.88
CA ALA A 25 -3.98 49.10 41.38
C ALA A 25 -4.83 48.50 40.24
N MET A 26 -5.08 49.28 39.18
CA MET A 26 -5.79 48.82 38.00
C MET A 26 -4.99 47.74 37.27
N ARG A 27 -3.67 47.95 37.12
CA ARG A 27 -2.78 46.93 36.55
C ARG A 27 -2.76 45.64 37.37
N SER A 28 -2.63 45.72 38.69
CA SER A 28 -2.61 44.51 39.52
C SER A 28 -3.92 43.74 39.45
N THR A 29 -5.05 44.44 39.42
CA THR A 29 -6.38 43.83 39.30
C THR A 29 -6.56 43.18 37.93
N PHE A 30 -6.12 43.85 36.87
CA PHE A 30 -6.14 43.34 35.51
C PHE A 30 -5.24 42.12 35.33
N ASP A 31 -4.00 42.17 35.80
CA ASP A 31 -3.06 41.04 35.74
C ASP A 31 -3.63 39.83 36.52
N ALA A 32 -4.19 40.04 37.71
CA ALA A 32 -4.79 38.96 38.50
C ALA A 32 -6.00 38.33 37.81
N THR A 33 -6.91 39.14 37.26
CA THR A 33 -8.12 38.67 36.60
C THR A 33 -7.83 37.98 35.27
N LEU A 34 -6.88 38.50 34.48
CA LEU A 34 -6.45 37.84 33.24
C LEU A 34 -5.76 36.51 33.53
N LEU A 35 -4.80 36.46 34.45
CA LEU A 35 -4.07 35.24 34.77
C LEU A 35 -5.01 34.14 35.27
N ASP A 36 -5.90 34.47 36.20
CA ASP A 36 -6.92 33.54 36.71
C ASP A 36 -7.90 33.11 35.60
N GLY A 37 -8.24 34.01 34.67
CA GLY A 37 -9.03 33.68 33.48
C GLY A 37 -8.32 32.70 32.55
N PHE A 38 -7.03 32.90 32.28
CA PHE A 38 -6.23 32.01 31.43
C PHE A 38 -6.00 30.65 32.07
N ASP A 39 -5.76 30.58 33.37
CA ASP A 39 -5.62 29.30 34.09
C ASP A 39 -6.91 28.48 34.04
N ARG A 40 -8.07 29.13 34.26
CA ARG A 40 -9.37 28.46 34.11
C ARG A 40 -9.62 28.01 32.67
N ALA A 41 -9.34 28.85 31.68
CA ALA A 41 -9.49 28.48 30.28
C ALA A 41 -8.58 27.30 29.90
N GLY A 42 -7.33 27.32 30.37
CA GLY A 42 -6.34 26.26 30.15
C GLY A 42 -6.81 24.92 30.73
N THR A 43 -7.29 24.91 31.97
CA THR A 43 -7.80 23.68 32.60
C THR A 43 -9.06 23.12 31.92
N VAL A 44 -9.96 23.98 31.42
CA VAL A 44 -11.13 23.55 30.64
C VAL A 44 -10.70 22.95 29.30
N LEU A 45 -9.76 23.61 28.61
CA LEU A 45 -9.21 23.14 27.34
C LEU A 45 -8.51 21.79 27.51
N GLU A 46 -7.65 21.65 28.52
CA GLU A 46 -6.93 20.41 28.82
C GLU A 46 -7.89 19.26 29.08
N ARG A 47 -8.90 19.47 29.93
CA ARG A 47 -9.95 18.46 30.21
C ARG A 47 -10.73 18.10 28.95
N GLY A 48 -11.09 19.09 28.14
CA GLY A 48 -11.77 18.90 26.87
C GLY A 48 -10.94 18.05 25.90
N LEU A 49 -9.65 18.37 25.76
CA LEU A 49 -8.72 17.66 24.88
C LEU A 49 -8.46 16.23 25.36
N LEU A 50 -8.19 16.02 26.65
CA LEU A 50 -8.00 14.67 27.21
C LEU A 50 -9.26 13.81 27.06
N SER A 51 -10.44 14.40 27.25
CA SER A 51 -11.71 13.72 27.02
C SER A 51 -11.93 13.39 25.55
N ALA A 52 -11.60 14.31 24.63
CA ALA A 52 -11.70 14.10 23.19
C ALA A 52 -10.74 13.00 22.70
N ILE A 53 -9.49 12.99 23.19
CA ILE A 53 -8.50 11.95 22.87
C ILE A 53 -9.00 10.59 23.35
N ARG A 54 -9.46 10.50 24.60
CA ARG A 54 -9.99 9.24 25.16
C ARG A 54 -11.21 8.75 24.36
N LYS A 55 -12.16 9.62 24.07
CA LYS A 55 -13.34 9.28 23.26
C LYS A 55 -12.97 8.87 21.83
N GLY A 56 -12.00 9.57 21.23
CA GLY A 56 -11.46 9.23 19.92
C GLY A 56 -10.81 7.83 19.92
N SER A 57 -10.00 7.51 20.92
CA SER A 57 -9.37 6.19 21.04
C SER A 57 -10.39 5.04 21.15
N VAL A 58 -11.48 5.24 21.90
CA VAL A 58 -12.56 4.25 21.98
C VAL A 58 -13.22 4.04 20.61
N GLY A 59 -13.45 5.13 19.85
CA GLY A 59 -13.99 5.02 18.50
C GLY A 59 -13.08 4.27 17.53
N PHE A 60 -11.75 4.44 17.65
CA PHE A 60 -10.78 3.69 16.85
C PHE A 60 -10.77 2.19 17.18
N ASP A 61 -10.84 1.84 18.46
CA ASP A 61 -10.94 0.43 18.88
C ASP A 61 -12.22 -0.22 18.35
N ASP A 62 -13.35 0.50 18.38
CA ASP A 62 -14.61 0.01 17.84
C ASP A 62 -14.54 -0.16 16.31
N LEU A 63 -13.96 0.81 15.60
CA LEU A 63 -13.71 0.70 14.16
C LEU A 63 -12.81 -0.49 13.83
N GLN A 64 -11.75 -0.73 14.61
CA GLN A 64 -10.86 -1.87 14.43
C GLN A 64 -11.62 -3.19 14.64
N ARG A 65 -12.48 -3.29 15.66
CA ARG A 65 -13.31 -4.48 15.89
C ARG A 65 -14.30 -4.72 14.75
N VAL A 66 -14.95 -3.66 14.27
CA VAL A 66 -15.89 -3.74 13.13
C VAL A 66 -15.15 -4.16 11.86
N ALA A 67 -14.00 -3.55 11.57
CA ALA A 67 -13.18 -3.89 10.41
C ALA A 67 -12.67 -5.33 10.48
N ALA A 68 -12.18 -5.78 11.63
CA ALA A 68 -11.73 -7.16 11.82
C ALA A 68 -12.88 -8.16 11.59
N ARG A 69 -14.07 -7.89 12.13
CA ARG A 69 -15.27 -8.72 11.89
C ARG A 69 -15.65 -8.75 10.42
N ALA A 70 -15.62 -7.62 9.74
CA ALA A 70 -15.91 -7.55 8.31
C ALA A 70 -14.90 -8.37 7.49
N LEU A 71 -13.61 -8.30 7.83
CA LEU A 71 -12.57 -9.11 7.21
C LEU A 71 -12.76 -10.61 7.48
N ASP A 72 -13.10 -11.00 8.71
CA ASP A 72 -13.40 -12.39 9.07
C ASP A 72 -14.61 -12.92 8.29
N GLU A 73 -15.65 -12.11 8.12
CA GLU A 73 -16.84 -12.47 7.35
C GLU A 73 -16.52 -12.64 5.85
N ILE A 74 -15.73 -11.73 5.28
CA ILE A 74 -15.23 -11.83 3.90
C ILE A 74 -14.36 -13.08 3.73
N ALA A 75 -13.45 -13.36 4.68
CA ALA A 75 -12.59 -14.54 4.65
C ALA A 75 -13.42 -15.83 4.75
N ALA A 76 -14.42 -15.87 5.63
CA ALA A 76 -15.32 -17.01 5.77
C ALA A 76 -16.16 -17.24 4.49
N GLN A 77 -16.63 -16.18 3.84
CA GLN A 77 -17.33 -16.26 2.56
C GLN A 77 -16.41 -16.71 1.42
N ALA A 78 -15.18 -16.19 1.35
CA ALA A 78 -14.19 -16.60 0.36
C ALA A 78 -13.80 -18.07 0.51
N LEU A 79 -13.62 -18.55 1.75
CA LEU A 79 -13.37 -19.96 2.03
C LEU A 79 -14.56 -20.85 1.66
N ARG A 80 -15.79 -20.41 1.90
CA ARG A 80 -16.99 -21.16 1.47
C ARG A 80 -17.08 -21.24 -0.05
N LEU A 81 -16.86 -20.14 -0.76
CA LEU A 81 -16.86 -20.12 -2.22
C LEU A 81 -15.72 -20.95 -2.81
N GLY A 82 -14.51 -20.87 -2.25
CA GLY A 82 -13.37 -21.67 -2.68
C GLY A 82 -13.49 -23.15 -2.31
N LEU A 83 -14.11 -23.48 -1.17
CA LEU A 83 -14.40 -24.86 -0.79
C LEU A 83 -15.57 -25.44 -1.60
N ASP A 84 -16.60 -24.66 -1.97
CA ASP A 84 -17.62 -25.11 -2.93
C ASP A 84 -17.01 -25.31 -4.33
N GLU A 85 -16.04 -24.49 -4.74
CA GLU A 85 -15.37 -24.64 -6.04
C GLU A 85 -14.40 -25.85 -6.07
N VAL A 86 -13.82 -26.23 -4.92
CA VAL A 86 -12.87 -27.36 -4.80
C VAL A 86 -13.54 -28.69 -4.39
N PHE A 87 -14.57 -28.66 -3.53
CA PHE A 87 -15.29 -29.84 -3.03
C PHE A 87 -16.69 -30.01 -3.62
N GLY A 88 -17.31 -28.93 -4.13
CA GLY A 88 -18.63 -28.93 -4.76
C GLY A 88 -18.55 -29.06 -6.28
N GLY A 89 -18.02 -30.21 -6.74
CA GLY A 89 -18.30 -30.81 -8.05
C GLY A 89 -18.28 -29.90 -9.29
N GLY A 90 -17.24 -30.04 -10.12
CA GLY A 90 -17.11 -29.37 -11.41
C GLY A 90 -18.42 -29.23 -12.18
N GLY A 91 -18.83 -27.98 -12.39
CA GLY A 91 -20.04 -27.64 -13.10
C GLY A 91 -20.01 -26.17 -13.52
N SER A 92 -19.82 -25.94 -14.81
CA SER A 92 -20.03 -24.64 -15.45
C SER A 92 -21.35 -24.00 -14.99
N GLY A 93 -21.33 -22.81 -14.41
CA GLY A 93 -22.58 -22.12 -14.09
C GLY A 93 -22.38 -20.78 -13.41
N GLY A 94 -22.53 -19.69 -14.17
CA GLY A 94 -22.33 -18.31 -13.73
C GLY A 94 -23.02 -17.96 -12.41
N GLY A 95 -22.21 -17.61 -11.42
CA GLY A 95 -22.62 -16.94 -10.19
C GLY A 95 -21.82 -15.65 -10.00
N PHE A 96 -22.24 -14.81 -9.05
CA PHE A 96 -21.75 -13.46 -8.74
C PHE A 96 -20.21 -13.28 -8.73
N ALA A 97 -19.43 -14.33 -8.51
CA ALA A 97 -17.97 -14.36 -8.68
C ALA A 97 -17.51 -14.04 -10.12
N GLY A 98 -18.26 -14.44 -11.15
CA GLY A 98 -18.01 -14.06 -12.54
C GLY A 98 -18.25 -12.56 -12.80
N LEU A 99 -19.21 -11.95 -12.09
CA LEU A 99 -19.47 -10.51 -12.19
C LEU A 99 -18.42 -9.68 -11.45
N ILE A 100 -18.01 -10.11 -10.25
CA ILE A 100 -16.91 -9.46 -9.51
C ILE A 100 -15.58 -9.66 -10.25
N GLY A 101 -15.33 -10.84 -10.84
CA GLY A 101 -14.17 -11.08 -11.70
C GLY A 101 -14.16 -10.16 -12.93
N THR A 102 -15.32 -9.88 -13.53
CA THR A 102 -15.42 -8.91 -14.64
C THR A 102 -15.28 -7.44 -14.20
N ALA A 103 -15.74 -7.09 -13.00
CA ALA A 103 -15.65 -5.72 -12.48
C ALA A 103 -14.24 -5.38 -11.95
N ALA A 104 -13.57 -6.32 -11.27
CA ALA A 104 -12.17 -6.20 -10.89
C ALA A 104 -11.24 -6.24 -12.12
N GLY A 105 -11.56 -7.04 -13.13
CA GLY A 105 -10.85 -7.04 -14.42
C GLY A 105 -11.08 -5.79 -15.27
N ALA A 106 -12.19 -5.07 -15.07
CA ALA A 106 -12.41 -3.79 -15.73
C ALA A 106 -11.58 -2.64 -15.11
N LEU A 107 -11.23 -2.75 -13.81
CA LEU A 107 -10.44 -1.75 -13.10
C LEU A 107 -8.91 -2.01 -13.15
N PHE A 108 -8.48 -3.28 -13.27
CA PHE A 108 -7.07 -3.68 -13.27
C PHE A 108 -6.49 -4.12 -14.62
N GLY A 109 -7.20 -3.86 -15.71
CA GLY A 109 -6.69 -4.12 -17.05
C GLY A 109 -7.33 -5.36 -17.69
N LEU A 110 -7.55 -5.20 -18.99
CA LEU A 110 -8.19 -6.13 -19.93
C LEU A 110 -8.03 -7.60 -19.52
N PRO A 111 -9.10 -8.42 -19.63
CA PRO A 111 -9.06 -9.81 -19.22
C PRO A 111 -7.89 -10.52 -19.91
N GLY A 112 -6.88 -10.88 -19.12
CA GLY A 112 -5.68 -11.54 -19.61
C GLY A 112 -6.04 -12.86 -20.28
N ARG A 113 -5.58 -13.05 -21.51
CA ARG A 113 -5.78 -14.26 -22.32
C ARG A 113 -4.51 -15.13 -22.33
N ALA A 114 -3.69 -15.05 -21.28
CA ALA A 114 -2.52 -15.91 -21.11
C ALA A 114 -2.89 -17.42 -21.13
N THR A 115 -4.11 -17.75 -20.73
CA THR A 115 -4.66 -19.12 -20.70
C THR A 115 -5.47 -19.49 -21.95
N GLY A 116 -5.50 -18.63 -22.97
CA GLY A 116 -6.36 -18.81 -24.15
C GLY A 116 -7.84 -18.51 -23.88
N GLY A 117 -8.67 -18.59 -24.91
CA GLY A 117 -10.13 -18.37 -24.82
C GLY A 117 -10.75 -17.71 -26.04
N THR A 118 -12.09 -17.67 -26.08
CA THR A 118 -12.82 -17.04 -27.18
C THR A 118 -12.61 -15.52 -27.21
N VAL A 119 -12.56 -14.98 -28.41
CA VAL A 119 -12.40 -13.55 -28.68
C VAL A 119 -13.51 -13.04 -29.58
N SER A 120 -14.05 -11.89 -29.22
CA SER A 120 -15.04 -11.15 -30.00
C SER A 120 -14.37 -10.10 -30.88
N PRO A 121 -14.91 -9.81 -32.08
CA PRO A 121 -14.40 -8.77 -32.97
C PRO A 121 -14.28 -7.41 -32.27
N GLN A 122 -13.30 -6.61 -32.69
CA GLN A 122 -13.07 -5.20 -32.30
C GLN A 122 -12.88 -4.96 -30.80
N ARG A 123 -12.70 -6.00 -30.01
CA ARG A 123 -12.46 -5.90 -28.57
C ARG A 123 -10.98 -6.10 -28.27
N PRO A 124 -10.32 -5.20 -27.55
CA PRO A 124 -8.93 -5.40 -27.15
C PRO A 124 -8.82 -6.47 -26.05
N TYR A 125 -7.80 -7.32 -26.18
CA TYR A 125 -7.43 -8.35 -25.22
C TYR A 125 -5.93 -8.25 -24.93
N LEU A 126 -5.51 -8.60 -23.72
CA LEU A 126 -4.10 -8.70 -23.37
C LEU A 126 -3.63 -10.15 -23.59
N VAL A 127 -2.60 -10.35 -24.42
CA VAL A 127 -2.04 -11.66 -24.79
C VAL A 127 -0.52 -11.61 -24.57
N GLY A 128 0.11 -12.70 -24.12
CA GLY A 128 1.57 -12.81 -24.10
C GLY A 128 2.14 -13.47 -22.85
N GLU A 129 3.02 -14.45 -23.06
CA GLU A 129 3.81 -15.13 -22.03
C GLU A 129 5.18 -14.47 -21.79
N ARG A 130 5.62 -13.57 -22.69
CA ARG A 130 6.88 -12.81 -22.61
C ARG A 130 6.67 -11.30 -22.38
N GLY A 131 5.53 -10.93 -21.82
CA GLY A 131 5.13 -9.55 -21.61
C GLY A 131 3.73 -9.27 -22.16
N PRO A 132 3.07 -8.20 -21.68
CA PRO A 132 1.70 -7.87 -22.06
C PRO A 132 1.64 -7.24 -23.46
N GLU A 133 1.20 -8.00 -24.46
CA GLU A 133 0.87 -7.50 -25.79
C GLU A 133 -0.64 -7.28 -25.92
N LEU A 134 -1.07 -6.33 -26.75
CA LEU A 134 -2.49 -6.02 -26.96
C LEU A 134 -2.95 -6.60 -28.30
N PHE A 135 -3.94 -7.47 -28.26
CA PHE A 135 -4.56 -8.13 -29.40
C PHE A 135 -5.98 -7.60 -29.64
N VAL A 136 -6.24 -7.08 -30.85
CA VAL A 136 -7.58 -6.64 -31.28
C VAL A 136 -7.98 -7.43 -32.54
N PRO A 137 -8.85 -8.44 -32.43
CA PRO A 137 -9.24 -9.26 -33.58
C PRO A 137 -10.27 -8.54 -34.45
N ALA A 138 -10.13 -8.65 -35.77
CA ALA A 138 -11.09 -8.10 -36.73
C ALA A 138 -12.37 -8.95 -36.87
N SER A 139 -12.31 -10.22 -36.49
CA SER A 139 -13.40 -11.19 -36.57
C SER A 139 -13.47 -12.07 -35.32
N ALA A 140 -14.59 -12.78 -35.13
CA ALA A 140 -14.75 -13.68 -34.00
C ALA A 140 -13.83 -14.88 -34.16
N GLY A 141 -13.21 -15.32 -33.05
CA GLY A 141 -12.26 -16.42 -33.08
C GLY A 141 -11.93 -16.93 -31.69
N ARG A 142 -10.83 -17.68 -31.59
CA ARG A 142 -10.31 -18.20 -30.33
C ARG A 142 -8.81 -18.03 -30.29
N VAL A 143 -8.29 -17.54 -29.16
CA VAL A 143 -6.87 -17.62 -28.85
C VAL A 143 -6.62 -19.03 -28.32
N GLU A 144 -5.86 -19.81 -29.09
CA GLU A 144 -5.31 -21.06 -28.60
C GLU A 144 -4.09 -20.71 -27.75
N ALA A 145 -4.13 -21.04 -26.47
CA ALA A 145 -2.91 -21.03 -25.66
C ALA A 145 -1.97 -22.05 -26.29
N ASN A 146 -0.70 -21.70 -26.43
CA ASN A 146 0.33 -22.69 -26.68
C ASN A 146 0.32 -23.56 -25.42
N ALA A 147 -0.41 -24.68 -25.44
CA ALA A 147 -0.38 -25.65 -24.36
C ALA A 147 1.08 -25.95 -24.16
N GLY A 148 1.64 -25.46 -23.05
CA GLY A 148 3.07 -25.31 -22.90
C GLY A 148 3.74 -26.56 -23.42
N THR A 149 4.64 -26.41 -24.39
CA THR A 149 5.73 -27.37 -24.49
C THR A 149 6.68 -27.12 -23.32
N ASP A 150 6.11 -27.21 -22.12
CA ASP A 150 6.73 -27.60 -20.86
C ASP A 150 6.82 -29.14 -20.82
N THR A 151 6.83 -29.77 -22.00
CA THR A 151 7.73 -30.89 -22.20
C THR A 151 9.11 -30.32 -21.90
N SER A 152 9.62 -30.58 -20.69
CA SER A 152 11.05 -30.59 -20.45
C SER A 152 11.66 -31.32 -21.64
N ARG A 153 12.23 -30.57 -22.60
CA ARG A 153 12.69 -31.17 -23.85
C ARG A 153 13.88 -32.02 -23.42
N ASP A 154 13.72 -33.34 -23.40
CA ASP A 154 14.83 -34.25 -23.10
C ASP A 154 15.82 -34.17 -24.28
N VAL A 155 16.74 -33.21 -24.19
CA VAL A 155 17.77 -33.00 -25.21
C VAL A 155 18.91 -33.96 -24.91
N LYS A 156 18.86 -35.16 -25.50
CA LYS A 156 19.99 -36.09 -25.50
C LYS A 156 21.10 -35.60 -26.43
N VAL A 157 22.11 -34.95 -25.87
CA VAL A 157 23.33 -34.56 -26.60
C VAL A 157 24.35 -35.70 -26.52
N SER A 158 24.67 -36.32 -27.66
CA SER A 158 25.78 -37.28 -27.77
C SER A 158 27.03 -36.55 -28.26
N ILE A 159 28.10 -36.59 -27.47
CA ILE A 159 29.36 -35.90 -27.78
C ILE A 159 30.43 -36.98 -28.01
N ALA A 160 30.85 -37.16 -29.26
CA ALA A 160 31.97 -38.02 -29.61
C ALA A 160 33.29 -37.24 -29.45
N ILE A 161 34.16 -37.71 -28.54
CA ILE A 161 35.45 -37.08 -28.29
C ILE A 161 36.53 -37.94 -28.94
N ALA A 162 37.20 -37.40 -29.96
CA ALA A 162 38.35 -38.05 -30.57
C ALA A 162 39.58 -37.90 -29.65
N ALA A 163 40.03 -38.99 -29.04
CA ALA A 163 41.27 -39.02 -28.27
C ALA A 163 42.48 -39.08 -29.23
N PRO A 164 43.47 -38.17 -29.11
CA PRO A 164 44.71 -38.28 -29.87
C PRO A 164 45.44 -39.60 -29.57
N ARG A 165 46.00 -40.21 -30.61
CA ARG A 165 46.72 -41.50 -30.53
C ARG A 165 47.83 -41.40 -29.47
N GLY A 166 47.83 -42.31 -28.50
CA GLY A 166 48.85 -42.39 -27.45
C GLY A 166 48.47 -41.79 -26.08
N THR A 167 47.24 -41.31 -25.91
CA THR A 167 46.75 -40.84 -24.60
C THR A 167 46.02 -41.96 -23.84
N THR A 168 46.39 -42.20 -22.58
CA THR A 168 45.67 -43.17 -21.73
C THR A 168 44.26 -42.65 -21.46
N ALA A 169 43.26 -43.46 -21.80
CA ALA A 169 41.83 -43.16 -21.69
C ALA A 169 41.39 -42.37 -20.43
N PRO A 170 41.86 -42.64 -19.19
CA PRO A 170 41.34 -41.93 -18.02
C PRO A 170 41.70 -40.44 -17.95
N VAL A 171 42.86 -40.01 -18.45
CA VAL A 171 43.33 -38.61 -18.30
C VAL A 171 42.72 -37.69 -19.35
N ALA A 172 42.53 -38.18 -20.57
CA ALA A 172 41.87 -37.43 -21.64
C ALA A 172 40.41 -37.13 -21.28
N MET A 173 39.70 -38.12 -20.70
CA MET A 173 38.30 -37.96 -20.29
C MET A 173 38.12 -36.93 -19.17
N GLN A 174 39.01 -36.90 -18.18
CA GLN A 174 38.93 -35.94 -17.06
C GLN A 174 39.09 -34.48 -17.50
N ARG A 175 39.98 -34.19 -18.45
CA ARG A 175 40.18 -32.82 -18.98
C ARG A 175 38.99 -32.37 -19.82
N SER A 176 38.48 -33.25 -20.68
CA SER A 176 37.34 -32.95 -21.55
C SER A 176 36.03 -32.80 -20.77
N ALA A 177 35.81 -33.59 -19.71
CA ALA A 177 34.62 -33.49 -18.87
C ALA A 177 34.45 -32.08 -18.26
N ARG A 178 35.54 -31.46 -17.81
CA ARG A 178 35.51 -30.09 -17.26
C ARG A 178 35.21 -29.04 -18.33
N GLN A 179 35.76 -29.20 -19.54
CA GLN A 179 35.49 -28.28 -20.65
C GLN A 179 34.03 -28.35 -21.08
N VAL A 180 33.48 -29.56 -21.24
CA VAL A 180 32.07 -29.78 -21.58
C VAL A 180 31.16 -29.20 -20.49
N ALA A 181 31.43 -29.48 -19.21
CA ALA A 181 30.63 -28.94 -18.10
C ALA A 181 30.60 -27.41 -18.08
N SER A 182 31.74 -26.76 -18.35
CA SER A 182 31.81 -25.29 -18.40
C SER A 182 31.04 -24.68 -19.57
N ALA A 183 31.06 -25.34 -20.74
CA ALA A 183 30.33 -24.90 -21.93
C ALA A 183 28.82 -25.04 -21.76
N VAL A 184 28.37 -26.17 -21.19
CA VAL A 184 26.95 -26.42 -20.89
C VAL A 184 26.43 -25.43 -19.84
N ARG A 185 27.18 -25.17 -18.76
CA ARG A 185 26.79 -24.19 -17.73
C ARG A 185 26.64 -22.78 -18.30
N ARG A 186 27.49 -22.39 -19.26
CA ARG A 186 27.37 -21.09 -19.95
C ARG A 186 26.13 -21.01 -20.82
N ALA A 187 25.79 -22.09 -21.53
CA ALA A 187 24.64 -22.14 -22.43
C ALA A 187 23.28 -22.20 -21.71
N LEU A 188 23.24 -22.72 -20.48
CA LEU A 188 22.01 -22.80 -19.66
C LEU A 188 21.79 -21.58 -18.75
N GLY A 189 22.79 -20.71 -18.63
CA GLY A 189 22.74 -19.51 -17.78
C GLY A 189 22.43 -18.21 -18.53
N SER A 190 22.16 -18.27 -19.83
CA SER A 190 21.71 -17.17 -20.70
C SER A 190 20.29 -17.41 -21.16
#